data_AF-A0A653S9V3-F1
#
_entry.id   AF-A0A653S9V3-F1
#
_cell.length_a   1.000
_cell.length_b   1.000
_cell.length_c   1.000
_cell.angle_alpha   90.00
_cell.angle_beta   90.00
_cell.angle_gamma   90.00
#
_symmetry.space_group_name_H-M   'P 1'
#
loop_
_entity.id
_entity.type
_entity.pdbx_description
1 polymer ?
#
loop_
_entity_poly.entity_id
_entity_poly.type
_entity_poly.pdbx_seq_one_letter_code
_entity_poly.pdbx_strand_id
1 'polypeptide(L)'
;MTHAAPSTTPETSDTTAPLWRHAHAPAWFFFGGLALWLFLLLVPHVLLGNPAVIPAWILLGSGLAASTLLLIMARRLQSGDGVTTATLLWAVLVGGFIAITLGSTFDSLIGVAATDAGENPHDIGLFFAGVAEELAKIIAVVIVAWRLPVKTARGGLFVGGAVGIGFAVLENLWYIGQGWANGVEASQKLAAGSPPLETILSHPAFQAAGAAFARTVFDPVGHPLWTALFAAALFAAARNGRFRITVGVLLTYLLVAVMHGLWDGNTVLWGLLFPSMPVLKALVVPAMVVLVVAFALIWRARVRRINRDAGVVSLHVPRRERKQA
;
A
#
# COMPACT_ATOMS: atom_id res chain seq x y z
N MET A 1 -67.74 8.51 -23.40
CA MET A 1 -67.00 8.51 -22.13
C MET A 1 -65.89 7.47 -22.25
N THR A 2 -64.69 7.91 -22.61
CA THR A 2 -63.50 7.08 -22.77
C THR A 2 -62.59 7.32 -21.57
N HIS A 3 -62.43 6.31 -20.72
CA HIS A 3 -61.49 6.35 -19.61
C HIS A 3 -60.05 6.34 -20.17
N ALA A 4 -59.36 7.46 -20.07
CA ALA A 4 -57.91 7.52 -20.26
C ALA A 4 -57.23 6.87 -19.05
N ALA A 5 -56.40 5.86 -19.30
CA ALA A 5 -55.58 5.24 -18.26
C ALA A 5 -54.54 6.25 -17.73
N PRO A 6 -54.27 6.29 -16.41
CA PRO A 6 -53.24 7.16 -15.86
C PRO A 6 -51.86 6.72 -16.37
N SER A 7 -51.09 7.69 -16.86
CA SER A 7 -49.70 7.48 -17.29
C SER A 7 -48.84 7.09 -16.10
N THR A 8 -48.46 5.82 -15.99
CA THR A 8 -47.45 5.35 -15.05
C THR A 8 -46.06 5.53 -15.67
N THR A 9 -45.66 6.77 -15.95
CA THR A 9 -44.23 7.09 -16.01
C THR A 9 -43.73 7.09 -14.57
N PRO A 10 -42.85 6.17 -14.16
CA PRO A 10 -42.23 6.26 -12.85
C PRO A 10 -41.45 7.57 -12.83
N GLU A 11 -41.87 8.46 -11.95
CA GLU A 11 -41.09 9.62 -11.54
C GLU A 11 -39.73 9.06 -11.11
N THR A 12 -38.70 9.28 -11.92
CA THR A 12 -37.34 8.88 -11.58
C THR A 12 -36.97 9.66 -10.33
N SER A 13 -37.10 9.02 -9.17
CA SER A 13 -36.58 9.57 -7.93
C SER A 13 -35.11 9.87 -8.18
N ASP A 14 -34.79 11.16 -8.12
CA ASP A 14 -33.44 11.68 -8.22
C ASP A 14 -32.69 11.18 -6.99
N THR A 15 -32.27 9.92 -7.04
CA THR A 15 -31.47 9.28 -6.00
C THR A 15 -30.10 9.90 -6.14
N THR A 16 -29.91 11.01 -5.43
CA THR A 16 -28.63 11.69 -5.28
C THR A 16 -27.55 10.62 -5.11
N ALA A 17 -26.64 10.55 -6.08
CA ALA A 17 -25.60 9.53 -6.07
C ALA A 17 -24.90 9.53 -4.69
N PRO A 18 -24.68 8.36 -4.07
CA PRO A 18 -24.14 8.31 -2.71
C PRO A 18 -22.80 9.05 -2.63
N LEU A 19 -22.56 9.73 -1.49
CA LEU A 19 -21.48 10.72 -1.32
C LEU A 19 -20.09 10.25 -1.79
N TRP A 20 -19.79 8.95 -1.64
CA TRP A 20 -18.52 8.34 -2.05
C TRP A 20 -18.33 8.25 -3.58
N ARG A 21 -19.38 8.48 -4.38
CA ARG A 21 -19.34 8.49 -5.85
C ARG A 21 -19.02 9.86 -6.45
N HIS A 22 -19.14 10.95 -5.69
CA HIS A 22 -18.79 12.29 -6.17
C HIS A 22 -17.33 12.36 -6.64
N ALA A 23 -17.05 13.17 -7.67
CA ALA A 23 -15.71 13.30 -8.25
C ALA A 23 -14.63 13.54 -7.18
N HIS A 24 -14.94 14.44 -6.24
CA HIS A 24 -14.04 14.89 -5.18
C HIS A 24 -14.02 14.00 -3.92
N ALA A 25 -14.77 12.90 -3.87
CA ALA A 25 -14.87 12.06 -2.67
C ALA A 25 -13.51 11.58 -2.11
N PRO A 26 -12.52 11.16 -2.91
CA PRO A 26 -11.20 10.77 -2.40
C PRO A 26 -10.42 11.95 -1.80
N ALA A 27 -10.56 13.14 -2.37
CA ALA A 27 -9.92 14.34 -1.83
C ALA A 27 -10.54 14.70 -0.48
N TRP A 28 -11.87 14.71 -0.38
CA TRP A 28 -12.58 14.94 0.89
C TRP A 28 -12.24 13.89 1.94
N PHE A 29 -12.17 12.62 1.54
CA PHE A 29 -11.80 11.53 2.44
C PHE A 29 -10.38 11.72 2.98
N PHE A 30 -9.41 12.01 2.10
CA PHE A 30 -8.02 12.22 2.49
C PHE A 30 -7.84 13.47 3.35
N PHE A 31 -8.30 14.64 2.90
CA PHE A 31 -8.09 15.90 3.62
C PHE A 31 -8.95 15.99 4.89
N GLY A 32 -10.15 15.41 4.89
CA GLY A 32 -10.97 15.28 6.10
C GLY A 32 -10.32 14.36 7.13
N GLY A 33 -9.77 13.22 6.69
CA GLY A 33 -9.00 12.34 7.56
C GLY A 33 -7.69 12.96 8.05
N LEU A 34 -7.01 13.76 7.22
CA LEU A 34 -5.81 14.50 7.62
C LEU A 34 -6.14 15.55 8.68
N ALA A 35 -7.23 16.30 8.48
CA ALA A 35 -7.72 17.26 9.47
C ALA A 35 -8.08 16.57 10.79
N LEU A 36 -8.74 15.41 10.73
CA LEU A 36 -9.03 14.60 11.92
C LEU A 36 -7.75 14.11 12.59
N TRP A 37 -6.75 13.66 11.83
CA TRP A 37 -5.47 13.21 12.37
C TRP A 37 -4.73 14.34 13.10
N LEU A 38 -4.70 15.54 12.52
CA LEU A 38 -4.15 16.73 13.18
C LEU A 38 -4.96 17.12 14.42
N PHE A 39 -6.29 17.05 14.34
CA PHE A 39 -7.18 17.34 15.46
C PHE A 39 -6.94 16.39 16.64
N LEU A 40 -6.85 15.08 16.41
CA LEU A 40 -6.62 14.07 17.45
C LEU A 40 -5.30 14.29 18.19
N LEU A 41 -4.26 14.78 17.49
CA LEU A 41 -2.99 15.15 18.12
C LEU A 41 -3.09 16.47 18.87
N LEU A 42 -3.54 17.53 18.20
CA LEU A 42 -3.49 18.88 18.77
C LEU A 42 -4.47 19.04 19.93
N VAL A 43 -5.72 18.62 19.77
CA VAL A 43 -6.77 18.92 20.74
C VAL A 43 -6.79 17.89 21.88
N PRO A 44 -7.15 16.61 21.67
CA PRO A 44 -7.16 15.63 22.76
C PRO A 44 -5.79 15.38 23.39
N HIS A 45 -4.72 15.19 22.60
CA HIS A 45 -3.42 14.84 23.17
C HIS A 45 -2.66 16.06 23.73
N VAL A 46 -2.40 17.08 22.91
CA VAL A 46 -1.55 18.22 23.31
C VAL A 46 -2.29 19.19 24.24
N LEU A 47 -3.48 19.67 23.86
CA LEU A 47 -4.20 20.68 24.64
C LEU A 47 -4.94 20.12 25.86
N LEU A 48 -5.51 18.91 25.75
CA LEU A 48 -6.33 18.31 26.81
C LEU A 48 -5.59 17.21 27.60
N GLY A 49 -4.36 16.84 27.20
CA GLY A 49 -3.53 15.89 27.94
C GLY A 49 -4.09 14.46 27.98
N ASN A 50 -4.92 14.06 27.01
CA ASN A 50 -5.54 12.73 26.95
C ASN A 50 -4.69 11.74 26.12
N PRO A 51 -3.89 10.85 26.73
CA PRO A 51 -3.09 9.86 26.01
C PRO A 51 -3.93 8.73 25.37
N ALA A 52 -5.19 8.53 25.79
CA ALA A 52 -6.03 7.46 25.24
C ALA A 52 -6.34 7.64 23.74
N VAL A 53 -6.12 8.85 23.19
CA VAL A 53 -6.28 9.14 21.76
C VAL A 53 -5.13 8.57 20.90
N ILE A 54 -3.97 8.27 21.48
CA ILE A 54 -2.75 7.92 20.75
C ILE A 54 -2.97 6.70 19.83
N PRO A 55 -3.57 5.58 20.26
CA PRO A 55 -3.81 4.44 19.37
C PRO A 55 -4.70 4.79 18.17
N ALA A 56 -5.72 5.63 18.38
CA ALA A 56 -6.60 6.08 17.30
C ALA A 56 -5.87 7.00 16.31
N TRP A 57 -4.99 7.89 16.82
CA TRP A 57 -4.15 8.74 16.01
C TRP A 57 -3.15 7.93 15.17
N ILE A 58 -2.50 6.92 15.75
CA ILE A 58 -1.59 6.00 15.06
C ILE A 58 -2.33 5.23 13.96
N LEU A 59 -3.51 4.67 14.27
CA LEU A 59 -4.33 3.92 13.31
C LEU A 59 -4.81 4.79 12.14
N LEU A 60 -5.20 6.04 12.41
CA LEU A 60 -5.60 6.94 11.34
C LEU A 60 -4.40 7.32 10.46
N GLY A 61 -3.23 7.56 11.06
CA GLY A 61 -2.00 7.83 10.33
C GLY A 61 -1.55 6.67 9.46
N SER A 62 -1.71 5.43 9.94
CA SER A 62 -1.33 4.22 9.20
C SER A 62 -2.27 3.93 8.02
N GLY A 63 -3.56 4.24 8.18
CA GLY A 63 -4.62 3.85 7.27
C GLY A 63 -5.07 4.90 6.24
N LEU A 64 -4.81 6.19 6.46
CA LEU A 64 -5.46 7.27 5.70
C LEU A 64 -5.14 7.23 4.19
N ALA A 65 -3.86 7.21 3.83
CA ALA A 65 -3.43 7.17 2.43
C ALA A 65 -3.86 5.85 1.76
N ALA A 66 -3.63 4.73 2.43
CA ALA A 66 -4.00 3.39 1.95
C ALA A 66 -5.52 3.23 1.74
N SER A 67 -6.34 3.74 2.65
CA SER A 67 -7.81 3.73 2.54
C SER A 67 -8.31 4.68 1.44
N THR A 68 -7.62 5.80 1.22
CA THR A 68 -7.90 6.68 0.08
C THR A 68 -7.64 5.96 -1.24
N LEU A 69 -6.52 5.22 -1.34
CA LEU A 69 -6.22 4.39 -2.51
C LEU A 69 -7.28 3.28 -2.70
N LEU A 70 -7.71 2.62 -1.62
CA LEU A 70 -8.78 1.63 -1.66
C LEU A 70 -10.09 2.22 -2.19
N LEU A 71 -10.46 3.42 -1.75
CA LEU A 71 -11.64 4.13 -2.27
C LEU A 71 -11.49 4.42 -3.77
N ILE A 72 -10.32 4.85 -4.23
CA ILE A 72 -10.04 5.05 -5.65
C ILE A 72 -10.19 3.72 -6.40
N MET A 73 -9.64 2.62 -5.87
CA MET A 73 -9.77 1.29 -6.47
C MET A 73 -11.23 0.85 -6.58
N ALA A 74 -12.00 0.95 -5.49
CA ALA A 74 -13.42 0.57 -5.47
C ALA A 74 -14.24 1.34 -6.51
N ARG A 75 -13.92 2.63 -6.75
CA ARG A 75 -14.57 3.45 -7.78
C ARG A 75 -14.16 3.09 -9.21
N ARG A 76 -13.05 2.37 -9.39
CA ARG A 76 -12.53 1.94 -10.69
C ARG A 76 -12.95 0.52 -11.08
N LEU A 77 -13.59 -0.21 -10.17
CA LEU A 77 -14.14 -1.54 -10.44
C LEU A 77 -15.20 -1.48 -11.55
N GLN A 78 -15.12 -2.46 -12.45
CA GLN A 78 -16.11 -2.68 -13.51
C GLN A 78 -16.76 -4.05 -13.34
N SER A 79 -17.99 -4.22 -13.84
CA SER A 79 -18.73 -5.48 -13.75
C SER A 79 -17.99 -6.68 -14.37
N GLY A 80 -17.13 -6.43 -15.37
CA GLY A 80 -16.31 -7.46 -16.03
C GLY A 80 -15.03 -7.87 -15.28
N ASP A 81 -14.69 -7.23 -14.15
CA ASP A 81 -13.42 -7.48 -13.46
C ASP A 81 -13.42 -8.80 -12.65
N GLY A 82 -14.59 -9.41 -12.44
CA GLY A 82 -14.75 -10.66 -11.67
C GLY A 82 -14.51 -10.50 -10.16
N VAL A 83 -14.41 -9.25 -9.69
CA VAL A 83 -14.16 -8.86 -8.31
C VAL A 83 -15.13 -7.78 -7.88
N THR A 84 -15.52 -7.78 -6.61
CA THR A 84 -16.49 -6.83 -6.05
C THR A 84 -15.85 -5.97 -4.97
N THR A 85 -16.51 -4.90 -4.54
CA THR A 85 -16.07 -4.11 -3.37
C THR A 85 -15.94 -4.99 -2.12
N ALA A 86 -16.85 -5.95 -1.92
CA ALA A 86 -16.76 -6.91 -0.81
C ALA A 86 -15.50 -7.78 -0.92
N THR A 87 -15.10 -8.18 -2.13
CA THR A 87 -13.84 -8.88 -2.38
C THR A 87 -12.63 -8.02 -1.99
N LEU A 88 -12.63 -6.72 -2.32
CA LEU A 88 -11.56 -5.81 -1.93
C LEU A 88 -11.47 -5.67 -0.41
N LEU A 89 -12.61 -5.47 0.27
CA LEU A 89 -12.65 -5.35 1.73
C LEU A 89 -12.15 -6.64 2.40
N TRP A 90 -12.55 -7.82 1.90
CA TRP A 90 -12.02 -9.09 2.39
C TRP A 90 -10.51 -9.24 2.15
N ALA A 91 -10.02 -8.82 0.99
CA ALA A 91 -8.59 -8.85 0.68
C ALA A 91 -7.78 -7.91 1.57
N VAL A 92 -8.28 -6.71 1.87
CA VAL A 92 -7.65 -5.78 2.83
C VAL A 92 -7.63 -6.39 4.22
N LEU A 93 -8.79 -6.81 4.74
CA LEU A 93 -8.91 -7.22 6.13
C LEU A 93 -8.27 -8.59 6.39
N VAL A 94 -8.71 -9.62 5.68
CA VAL A 94 -8.21 -10.99 5.89
C VAL A 94 -6.90 -11.22 5.16
N GLY A 95 -6.83 -10.79 3.90
CA GLY A 95 -5.60 -10.96 3.12
C GLY A 95 -4.44 -10.17 3.72
N GLY A 96 -4.65 -8.91 4.12
CA GLY A 96 -3.66 -8.11 4.83
C GLY A 96 -3.18 -8.76 6.13
N PHE A 97 -4.11 -9.29 6.95
CA PHE A 97 -3.76 -9.93 8.22
C PHE A 97 -2.99 -11.25 8.04
N ILE A 98 -3.40 -12.09 7.07
CA ILE A 98 -2.65 -13.30 6.70
C ILE A 98 -1.26 -12.90 6.21
N ALA A 99 -1.17 -11.89 5.34
CA ALA A 99 0.08 -11.46 4.75
C ALA A 99 1.06 -10.93 5.80
N ILE A 100 0.63 -10.08 6.74
CA ILE A 100 1.53 -9.57 7.80
C ILE A 100 1.97 -10.67 8.76
N THR A 101 1.07 -11.62 9.07
CA THR A 101 1.38 -12.76 9.94
C THR A 101 2.41 -13.68 9.29
N LEU A 102 2.23 -14.03 8.01
CA LEU A 102 3.19 -14.84 7.28
C LEU A 102 4.51 -14.09 7.03
N GLY A 103 4.44 -12.81 6.66
CA GLY A 103 5.61 -11.97 6.38
C GLY A 103 6.51 -11.86 7.60
N SER A 104 5.96 -11.39 8.73
CA SER A 104 6.69 -11.33 10.00
C SER A 104 7.27 -12.68 10.44
N THR A 105 6.56 -13.79 10.19
CA THR A 105 7.07 -15.13 10.48
C THR A 105 8.27 -15.47 9.61
N PHE A 106 8.18 -15.24 8.30
CA PHE A 106 9.26 -15.52 7.35
C PHE A 106 10.48 -14.63 7.61
N ASP A 107 10.29 -13.34 7.85
CA ASP A 107 11.38 -12.41 8.18
C ASP A 107 12.10 -12.84 9.46
N SER A 108 11.36 -13.22 10.50
CA SER A 108 11.95 -13.72 11.75
C SER A 108 12.79 -14.98 11.51
N LEU A 109 12.31 -15.91 10.69
CA LEU A 109 13.06 -17.13 10.36
C LEU A 109 14.34 -16.83 9.56
N ILE A 110 14.28 -15.88 8.62
CA ILE A 110 15.46 -15.43 7.85
C ILE A 110 16.46 -14.74 8.77
N GLY A 111 16.00 -13.88 9.68
CA GLY A 111 16.85 -13.20 10.66
C GLY A 111 17.58 -14.17 11.59
N VAL A 112 16.90 -15.23 12.05
CA VAL A 112 17.53 -16.32 12.83
C VAL A 112 18.62 -17.01 12.00
N ALA A 113 18.31 -17.40 10.76
CA ALA A 113 19.28 -18.06 9.89
C ALA A 113 20.51 -17.18 9.59
N ALA A 114 20.33 -15.87 9.41
CA ALA A 114 21.42 -14.92 9.21
C ALA A 114 22.29 -14.74 10.46
N THR A 115 21.67 -14.77 11.64
CA THR A 115 22.38 -14.73 12.94
C THR A 115 23.26 -15.95 13.14
N ASP A 116 22.74 -17.14 12.82
CA ASP A 116 23.49 -18.41 12.92
C ASP A 116 24.67 -18.47 11.94
N ALA A 117 24.60 -17.73 10.83
CA ALA A 117 25.67 -17.61 9.85
C ALA A 117 26.77 -16.60 10.23
N GLY A 118 26.63 -15.89 11.37
CA GLY A 118 27.61 -14.89 11.82
C GLY A 118 27.62 -13.59 11.01
N GLU A 119 26.57 -13.34 10.24
CA GLU A 119 26.42 -12.12 9.43
C GLU A 119 25.63 -11.05 10.21
N ASN A 120 25.66 -9.78 9.77
CA ASN A 120 24.94 -8.69 10.45
C ASN A 120 23.41 -8.87 10.24
N PRO A 121 22.65 -9.42 11.20
CA PRO A 121 21.35 -10.05 10.89
C PRO A 121 20.29 -9.05 10.44
N HIS A 122 20.40 -7.83 10.97
CA HIS A 122 19.50 -6.72 10.65
C HIS A 122 19.64 -6.25 9.20
N ASP A 123 20.86 -6.16 8.69
CA ASP A 123 21.14 -5.62 7.35
C ASP A 123 20.72 -6.60 6.24
N ILE A 124 20.93 -7.90 6.47
CA ILE A 124 20.48 -8.97 5.57
C ILE A 124 18.97 -9.11 5.59
N GLY A 125 18.35 -9.03 6.79
CA GLY A 125 16.91 -9.05 6.95
C GLY A 125 16.22 -8.01 6.05
N LEU A 126 16.76 -6.80 5.97
CA LEU A 126 16.21 -5.73 5.12
C LEU A 126 16.25 -6.04 3.62
N PHE A 127 17.29 -6.69 3.11
CA PHE A 127 17.32 -7.08 1.69
C PHE A 127 16.41 -8.27 1.37
N PHE A 128 16.26 -9.19 2.32
CA PHE A 128 15.43 -10.39 2.14
C PHE A 128 13.97 -10.19 2.52
N ALA A 129 13.61 -9.09 3.20
CA ALA A 129 12.23 -8.70 3.47
C ALA A 129 11.38 -8.73 2.19
N GLY A 130 11.92 -8.18 1.09
CA GLY A 130 11.23 -8.22 -0.21
C GLY A 130 10.90 -9.63 -0.71
N VAL A 131 11.74 -10.63 -0.42
CA VAL A 131 11.49 -12.04 -0.76
C VAL A 131 10.40 -12.60 0.13
N ALA A 132 10.59 -12.51 1.44
CA ALA A 132 9.68 -13.07 2.44
C ALA A 132 8.28 -12.45 2.37
N GLU A 133 8.20 -11.13 2.38
CA GLU A 133 6.93 -10.45 2.46
C GLU A 133 6.12 -10.56 1.17
N GLU A 134 6.73 -10.48 -0.01
CA GLU A 134 5.98 -10.63 -1.28
C GLU A 134 5.51 -12.07 -1.49
N LEU A 135 6.25 -13.04 -0.96
CA LEU A 135 5.79 -14.43 -0.87
C LEU A 135 4.58 -14.55 0.06
N ALA A 136 4.65 -13.96 1.26
CA ALA A 136 3.53 -13.94 2.21
C ALA A 136 2.27 -13.29 1.60
N LYS A 137 2.42 -12.14 0.95
CA LYS A 137 1.33 -11.42 0.29
C LYS A 137 0.72 -12.22 -0.86
N ILE A 138 1.52 -12.89 -1.70
CA ILE A 138 0.93 -13.70 -2.79
C ILE A 138 0.21 -14.95 -2.26
N ILE A 139 0.68 -15.55 -1.17
CA ILE A 139 -0.04 -16.65 -0.50
C ILE A 139 -1.41 -16.15 -0.01
N ALA A 140 -1.44 -14.98 0.64
CA ALA A 140 -2.69 -14.35 1.08
C ALA A 140 -3.63 -14.05 -0.09
N VAL A 141 -3.11 -13.53 -1.22
CA VAL A 141 -3.86 -13.33 -2.46
C VAL A 141 -4.48 -14.64 -2.94
N VAL A 142 -3.70 -15.73 -2.99
CA VAL A 142 -4.18 -17.04 -3.43
C VAL A 142 -5.32 -17.55 -2.55
N ILE A 143 -5.20 -17.39 -1.22
CA ILE A 143 -6.23 -17.80 -0.25
C ILE A 143 -7.52 -17.03 -0.48
N VAL A 144 -7.46 -15.70 -0.50
CA VAL A 144 -8.65 -14.83 -0.65
C VAL A 144 -9.29 -15.00 -2.03
N ALA A 145 -8.49 -15.21 -3.07
CA ALA A 145 -8.96 -15.32 -4.45
C ALA A 145 -9.29 -16.75 -4.90
N TRP A 146 -9.09 -17.76 -4.03
CA TRP A 146 -9.17 -19.17 -4.43
C TRP A 146 -10.49 -19.49 -5.13
N ARG A 147 -11.60 -19.04 -4.54
CA ARG A 147 -12.97 -19.29 -5.01
C ARG A 147 -13.50 -18.25 -6.01
N LEU A 148 -12.66 -17.31 -6.49
CA LEU A 148 -13.12 -16.39 -7.53
C LEU A 148 -13.40 -17.15 -8.83
N PRO A 149 -14.60 -16.97 -9.42
CA PRO A 149 -15.03 -17.72 -10.60
C PRO A 149 -14.24 -17.33 -11.84
N VAL A 150 -13.85 -16.05 -11.94
CA VAL A 150 -13.08 -15.51 -13.05
C VAL A 150 -11.80 -14.88 -12.50
N LYS A 151 -10.66 -15.26 -13.05
CA LYS A 151 -9.34 -14.75 -12.67
C LYS A 151 -8.75 -14.02 -13.87
N THR A 152 -8.88 -12.70 -13.89
CA THR A 152 -8.30 -11.83 -14.93
C THR A 152 -7.08 -11.09 -14.38
N ALA A 153 -6.13 -10.72 -15.23
CA ALA A 153 -4.98 -9.91 -14.83
C ALA A 153 -5.40 -8.63 -14.09
N ARG A 154 -6.49 -7.99 -14.55
CA ARG A 154 -7.06 -6.80 -13.93
C ARG A 154 -7.71 -7.09 -12.58
N GLY A 155 -8.43 -8.20 -12.43
CA GLY A 155 -8.90 -8.67 -11.12
C GLY A 155 -7.74 -8.94 -10.16
N GLY A 156 -6.62 -9.46 -10.67
CA GLY A 156 -5.38 -9.64 -9.91
C GLY A 156 -4.79 -8.33 -9.41
N LEU A 157 -4.76 -7.27 -10.23
CA LEU A 157 -4.34 -5.92 -9.78
C LEU A 157 -5.16 -5.43 -8.59
N PHE A 158 -6.48 -5.64 -8.65
CA PHE A 158 -7.40 -5.22 -7.60
C PHE A 158 -7.24 -6.02 -6.31
N VAL A 159 -7.22 -7.35 -6.40
CA VAL A 159 -7.08 -8.21 -5.21
C VAL A 159 -5.68 -8.06 -4.60
N GLY A 160 -4.63 -8.09 -5.41
CA GLY A 160 -3.26 -7.91 -4.94
C GLY A 160 -3.04 -6.55 -4.31
N GLY A 161 -3.53 -5.47 -4.95
CA GLY A 161 -3.43 -4.14 -4.38
C GLY A 161 -4.18 -4.01 -3.05
N ALA A 162 -5.34 -4.67 -2.93
CA ALA A 162 -6.10 -4.70 -1.68
C ALA A 162 -5.38 -5.45 -0.56
N VAL A 163 -4.76 -6.61 -0.85
CA VAL A 163 -3.91 -7.31 0.13
C VAL A 163 -2.72 -6.44 0.54
N GLY A 164 -2.02 -5.83 -0.43
CA GLY A 164 -0.90 -4.94 -0.16
C GLY A 164 -1.29 -3.70 0.66
N ILE A 165 -2.47 -3.14 0.45
CA ILE A 165 -3.06 -2.09 1.30
C ILE A 165 -3.21 -2.58 2.73
N GLY A 166 -3.84 -3.74 2.93
CA GLY A 166 -4.05 -4.30 4.27
C GLY A 166 -2.73 -4.56 5.00
N PHE A 167 -1.75 -5.12 4.30
CA PHE A 167 -0.39 -5.31 4.82
C PHE A 167 0.24 -3.98 5.23
N ALA A 168 0.25 -3.00 4.32
CA ALA A 168 0.86 -1.69 4.56
C ALA A 168 0.26 -0.98 5.77
N VAL A 169 -1.07 -1.03 5.96
CA VAL A 169 -1.73 -0.44 7.13
C VAL A 169 -1.22 -1.07 8.43
N LEU A 170 -1.12 -2.40 8.48
CA LEU A 170 -0.68 -3.12 9.68
C LEU A 170 0.79 -2.90 9.99
N GLU A 171 1.63 -2.84 8.97
CA GLU A 171 3.05 -2.55 9.12
C GLU A 171 3.28 -1.07 9.50
N ASN A 172 2.53 -0.14 8.91
CA ASN A 172 2.55 1.29 9.24
C ASN A 172 2.20 1.53 10.72
N LEU A 173 1.31 0.74 11.33
CA LEU A 173 1.02 0.82 12.76
C LEU A 173 2.29 0.61 13.59
N TRP A 174 3.10 -0.39 13.23
CA TRP A 174 4.36 -0.67 13.91
C TRP A 174 5.36 0.46 13.74
N TYR A 175 5.60 0.94 12.52
CA TYR A 175 6.58 2.03 12.29
C TYR A 175 6.20 3.34 12.98
N ILE A 176 4.92 3.72 12.97
CA ILE A 176 4.46 4.93 13.65
C ILE A 176 4.57 4.75 15.17
N GLY A 177 4.20 3.58 15.69
CA GLY A 177 4.36 3.24 17.11
C GLY A 177 5.82 3.20 17.55
N GLN A 178 6.72 2.69 16.71
CA GLN A 178 8.16 2.71 16.96
C GLN A 178 8.70 4.14 16.95
N GLY A 179 8.25 4.98 16.01
CA GLY A 179 8.58 6.41 16.02
C GLY A 179 8.16 7.08 17.34
N TRP A 180 6.98 6.74 17.85
CA TRP A 180 6.55 7.22 19.18
C TRP A 180 7.49 6.77 20.29
N ALA A 181 7.78 5.46 20.36
CA ALA A 181 8.67 4.89 21.38
C ALA A 181 10.08 5.52 21.33
N ASN A 182 10.64 5.69 20.13
CA ASN A 182 11.94 6.34 19.92
C ASN A 182 11.94 7.79 20.41
N GLY A 183 10.85 8.53 20.17
CA GLY A 183 10.75 9.90 20.71
C GLY A 183 10.55 9.93 22.22
N VAL A 184 9.92 8.92 22.84
CA VAL A 184 9.90 8.81 24.31
C VAL A 184 11.32 8.66 24.84
N GLU A 185 12.09 7.73 24.29
CA GLU A 185 13.48 7.52 24.67
C GLU A 185 14.36 8.76 24.42
N ALA A 186 14.20 9.41 23.26
CA ALA A 186 14.95 10.63 22.93
C ALA A 186 14.63 11.77 23.90
N SER A 187 13.35 11.95 24.25
CA SER A 187 12.93 12.99 25.19
C SER A 187 13.50 12.78 26.61
N GLN A 188 13.71 11.53 27.02
CA GLN A 188 14.30 11.19 28.33
C GLN A 188 15.81 11.47 28.41
N LYS A 189 16.51 11.46 27.27
CA LYS A 189 17.95 11.73 27.19
C LYS A 189 18.28 13.23 27.11
N LEU A 190 17.26 14.07 26.99
CA LEU A 190 17.42 15.50 26.78
C LEU A 190 17.98 16.17 28.05
N ALA A 191 19.07 16.93 27.91
CA ALA A 191 19.64 17.67 29.04
C ALA A 191 18.72 18.81 29.49
N ALA A 192 18.77 19.15 30.77
CA ALA A 192 18.06 20.32 31.28
C ALA A 192 18.54 21.59 30.55
N GLY A 193 17.61 22.35 29.96
CA GLY A 193 17.92 23.56 29.18
C GLY A 193 18.30 23.30 27.72
N SER A 194 18.04 22.11 27.17
CA SER A 194 18.29 21.83 25.75
C SER A 194 17.56 22.81 24.83
N PRO A 195 18.15 23.14 23.66
CA PRO A 195 17.56 24.10 22.73
C PRO A 195 16.14 23.71 22.31
N PRO A 196 15.25 24.69 22.04
CA PRO A 196 13.86 24.40 21.64
C PRO A 196 13.72 23.46 20.44
N LEU A 197 14.64 23.56 19.47
CA LEU A 197 14.64 22.69 18.29
C LEU A 197 14.90 21.22 18.67
N GLU A 198 15.85 20.96 19.57
CA GLU A 198 16.19 19.60 20.01
C GLU A 198 15.02 18.97 20.78
N THR A 199 14.35 19.77 21.61
CA THR A 199 13.12 19.36 22.31
C THR A 199 12.01 18.97 21.34
N ILE A 200 11.81 19.73 20.25
CA ILE A 200 10.79 19.44 19.24
C ILE A 200 11.14 18.17 18.47
N LEU A 201 12.38 18.06 17.98
CA LEU A 201 12.83 16.91 17.19
C LEU A 201 12.80 15.61 18.01
N SER A 202 13.05 15.69 19.31
CA SER A 202 13.00 14.53 20.22
C SER A 202 11.59 14.19 20.71
N HIS A 203 10.55 14.97 20.38
CA HIS A 203 9.21 14.74 20.89
C HIS A 203 8.58 13.45 20.31
N PRO A 204 7.91 12.59 21.12
CA PRO A 204 7.25 11.35 20.65
C PRO A 204 6.35 11.56 19.44
N ALA A 205 5.48 12.56 19.50
CA ALA A 205 4.58 12.86 18.39
C ALA A 205 5.30 13.32 17.12
N PHE A 206 6.44 14.01 17.24
CA PHE A 206 7.22 14.47 16.08
C PHE A 206 7.88 13.29 15.37
N GLN A 207 8.52 12.40 16.11
CA GLN A 207 9.14 11.18 15.58
C GLN A 207 8.09 10.25 14.94
N ALA A 208 6.96 10.03 15.62
CA ALA A 208 5.85 9.24 15.09
C ALA A 208 5.23 9.88 13.84
N ALA A 209 5.07 11.20 13.81
CA ALA A 209 4.56 11.92 12.63
C ALA A 209 5.56 11.86 11.45
N GLY A 210 6.86 11.92 11.74
CA GLY A 210 7.92 11.71 10.75
C GLY A 210 7.84 10.32 10.13
N ALA A 211 7.66 9.28 10.94
CA ALA A 211 7.42 7.91 10.46
C ALA A 211 6.14 7.81 9.62
N ALA A 212 5.03 8.39 10.09
CA ALA A 212 3.77 8.42 9.34
C ALA A 212 3.94 9.10 7.98
N PHE A 213 4.63 10.24 7.92
CA PHE A 213 4.90 10.96 6.68
C PHE A 213 5.77 10.13 5.72
N ALA A 214 6.88 9.59 6.20
CA ALA A 214 7.80 8.80 5.38
C ALA A 214 7.11 7.57 4.76
N ARG A 215 6.26 6.90 5.54
CA ARG A 215 5.51 5.72 5.08
C ARG A 215 4.38 6.12 4.12
N THR A 216 3.60 7.14 4.44
CA THR A 216 2.41 7.54 3.65
C THR A 216 2.71 8.20 2.30
N VAL A 217 3.83 8.92 2.17
CA VAL A 217 4.22 9.56 0.90
C VAL A 217 4.52 8.54 -0.19
N PHE A 218 5.08 7.39 0.20
CA PHE A 218 5.48 6.34 -0.73
C PHE A 218 4.58 5.10 -0.72
N ASP A 219 3.68 4.99 0.26
CA ASP A 219 2.69 3.92 0.41
C ASP A 219 2.00 3.51 -0.90
N PRO A 220 1.53 4.44 -1.77
CA PRO A 220 0.85 4.05 -3.01
C PRO A 220 1.75 3.36 -4.04
N VAL A 221 3.08 3.55 -3.96
CA VAL A 221 4.07 2.97 -4.88
C VAL A 221 4.89 1.83 -4.24
N GLY A 222 4.64 1.52 -2.98
CA GLY A 222 5.22 0.39 -2.24
C GLY A 222 4.35 -0.87 -2.30
N HIS A 223 4.07 -1.47 -1.14
CA HIS A 223 3.38 -2.76 -1.00
C HIS A 223 2.11 -2.92 -1.86
N PRO A 224 1.16 -1.96 -1.92
CA PRO A 224 -0.01 -2.06 -2.77
C PRO A 224 0.33 -2.28 -4.24
N LEU A 225 1.30 -1.54 -4.77
CA LEU A 225 1.70 -1.66 -6.17
C LEU A 225 2.41 -2.98 -6.41
N TRP A 226 3.45 -3.28 -5.64
CA TRP A 226 4.25 -4.50 -5.76
C TRP A 226 3.37 -5.76 -5.79
N THR A 227 2.50 -5.90 -4.81
CA THR A 227 1.59 -7.04 -4.71
C THR A 227 0.53 -7.03 -5.81
N ALA A 228 -0.01 -5.87 -6.21
CA ALA A 228 -0.94 -5.78 -7.34
C ALA A 228 -0.31 -6.34 -8.63
N LEU A 229 0.94 -5.96 -8.91
CA LEU A 229 1.65 -6.38 -10.11
C LEU A 229 1.95 -7.88 -10.10
N PHE A 230 2.38 -8.41 -8.95
CA PHE A 230 2.60 -9.84 -8.80
C PHE A 230 1.31 -10.65 -8.93
N ALA A 231 0.23 -10.22 -8.26
CA ALA A 231 -1.08 -10.84 -8.36
C ALA A 231 -1.64 -10.78 -9.78
N ALA A 232 -1.44 -9.67 -10.51
CA ALA A 232 -1.85 -9.55 -11.90
C ALA A 232 -1.17 -10.60 -12.79
N ALA A 233 0.14 -10.82 -12.63
CA ALA A 233 0.86 -11.86 -13.35
C ALA A 233 0.36 -13.27 -13.00
N LEU A 234 0.08 -13.53 -11.72
CA LEU A 234 -0.45 -14.81 -11.26
C LEU A 234 -1.86 -15.08 -11.80
N PHE A 235 -2.74 -14.08 -11.78
CA PHE A 235 -4.09 -14.18 -12.33
C PHE A 235 -4.07 -14.33 -13.85
N ALA A 236 -3.18 -13.62 -14.55
CA ALA A 236 -3.00 -13.77 -16.00
C ALA A 236 -2.57 -15.18 -16.40
N ALA A 237 -1.80 -15.86 -15.53
CA ALA A 237 -1.37 -17.24 -15.74
C ALA A 237 -2.44 -18.28 -15.39
N ALA A 238 -3.54 -17.90 -14.73
CA ALA A 238 -4.59 -18.82 -14.32
C ALA A 238 -5.29 -19.44 -15.54
N ARG A 239 -5.61 -20.73 -15.47
CA ARG A 239 -6.35 -21.46 -16.53
C ARG A 239 -7.44 -22.31 -15.90
N ASN A 240 -8.64 -22.30 -16.49
CA ASN A 240 -9.81 -23.03 -15.98
C ASN A 240 -10.08 -22.73 -14.48
N GLY A 241 -9.92 -21.46 -14.08
CA GLY A 241 -10.12 -21.01 -12.69
C GLY A 241 -9.03 -21.42 -11.70
N ARG A 242 -7.97 -22.12 -12.12
CA ARG A 242 -6.86 -22.58 -11.26
C ARG A 242 -5.60 -21.75 -11.49
N PHE A 243 -4.94 -21.36 -10.39
CA PHE A 243 -3.64 -20.67 -10.45
C PHE A 243 -2.55 -21.57 -11.01
N ARG A 244 -1.59 -20.98 -11.72
CA ARG A 244 -0.45 -21.70 -12.30
C ARG A 244 0.82 -20.89 -12.08
N ILE A 245 1.85 -21.57 -11.57
CA ILE A 245 3.19 -20.99 -11.46
C ILE A 245 3.88 -21.22 -12.80
N THR A 246 3.98 -20.16 -13.59
CA THR A 246 4.74 -20.16 -14.85
C THR A 246 6.08 -19.46 -14.63
N VAL A 247 7.03 -19.64 -15.56
CA VAL A 247 8.28 -18.87 -15.55
C VAL A 247 7.99 -17.36 -15.48
N GLY A 248 6.94 -16.89 -16.15
CA GLY A 248 6.56 -15.48 -16.11
C GLY A 248 6.10 -14.98 -14.74
N VAL A 249 5.47 -15.85 -13.93
CA VAL A 249 5.07 -15.57 -12.54
C VAL A 249 6.31 -15.54 -11.65
N LEU A 250 7.21 -16.51 -11.80
CA LEU A 250 8.47 -16.57 -11.03
C LEU A 250 9.36 -15.35 -11.30
N LEU A 251 9.52 -14.95 -12.56
CA LEU A 251 10.27 -13.74 -12.91
C LEU A 251 9.62 -12.47 -12.36
N THR A 252 8.28 -12.43 -12.27
CA THR A 252 7.58 -11.29 -11.67
C THR A 252 7.81 -11.24 -10.17
N TYR A 253 7.74 -12.40 -9.49
CA TYR A 253 8.06 -12.52 -8.08
C TYR A 253 9.48 -12.02 -7.78
N LEU A 254 10.49 -12.55 -8.50
CA LEU A 254 11.89 -12.16 -8.29
C LEU A 254 12.11 -10.67 -8.54
N LEU A 255 11.49 -10.10 -9.58
CA LEU A 255 11.60 -8.67 -9.87
C LEU A 255 11.02 -7.80 -8.75
N VAL A 256 9.83 -8.15 -8.26
CA VAL A 256 9.16 -7.41 -7.19
C VAL A 256 9.90 -7.59 -5.86
N ALA A 257 10.39 -8.79 -5.56
CA ALA A 257 11.16 -9.08 -4.37
C ALA A 257 12.49 -8.30 -4.33
N VAL A 258 13.23 -8.26 -5.44
CA VAL A 258 14.47 -7.45 -5.54
C VAL A 258 14.15 -5.96 -5.39
N MET A 259 13.09 -5.48 -6.04
CA MET A 259 12.68 -4.08 -5.95
C MET A 259 12.36 -3.68 -4.50
N HIS A 260 11.63 -4.54 -3.80
CA HIS A 260 11.26 -4.33 -2.41
C HIS A 260 12.48 -4.43 -1.49
N GLY A 261 13.32 -5.45 -1.64
CA GLY A 261 14.57 -5.56 -0.86
C GLY A 261 15.51 -4.38 -1.08
N LEU A 262 15.58 -3.83 -2.30
CA LEU A 262 16.34 -2.60 -2.58
C LEU A 262 15.71 -1.36 -1.97
N TRP A 263 14.38 -1.34 -1.76
CA TRP A 263 13.69 -0.26 -1.08
C TRP A 263 14.05 -0.24 0.41
N ASP A 264 13.92 -1.39 1.09
CA ASP A 264 14.17 -1.51 2.53
C ASP A 264 15.67 -1.46 2.85
N GLY A 265 16.48 -2.18 2.07
CA GLY A 265 17.93 -2.23 2.22
C GLY A 265 18.66 -1.00 1.66
N ASN A 266 17.95 0.01 1.13
CA ASN A 266 18.59 1.15 0.46
C ASN A 266 19.58 1.87 1.39
N THR A 267 19.17 2.22 2.60
CA THR A 267 20.02 2.94 3.57
C THR A 267 21.27 2.14 3.95
N VAL A 268 21.14 0.82 4.10
CA VAL A 268 22.24 -0.11 4.34
C VAL A 268 23.17 -0.16 3.13
N LEU A 269 22.62 -0.30 1.92
CA LEU A 269 23.39 -0.33 0.67
C LEU A 269 24.27 0.92 0.51
N TRP A 270 23.73 2.10 0.78
CA TRP A 270 24.50 3.35 0.76
C TRP A 270 25.62 3.37 1.80
N GLY A 271 25.35 2.84 3.02
CA GLY A 271 26.37 2.71 4.06
C GLY A 271 27.52 1.78 3.66
N LEU A 272 27.22 0.69 2.95
CA LEU A 272 28.21 -0.27 2.45
C LEU A 272 29.01 0.27 1.27
N LEU A 273 28.37 0.95 0.32
CA LEU A 273 29.01 1.48 -0.88
C LEU A 273 29.86 2.74 -0.59
N PHE A 274 29.45 3.55 0.39
CA PHE A 274 30.06 4.84 0.69
C PHE A 274 30.36 5.03 2.19
N PRO A 275 31.13 4.14 2.83
CA PRO A 275 31.32 4.14 4.28
C PRO A 275 31.99 5.42 4.80
N SER A 276 32.84 6.06 3.99
CA SER A 276 33.58 7.27 4.33
C SER A 276 32.89 8.58 3.91
N MET A 277 31.70 8.51 3.29
CA MET A 277 31.01 9.68 2.74
C MET A 277 29.56 9.77 3.24
N PRO A 278 29.32 10.06 4.53
CA PRO A 278 27.98 10.09 5.11
C PRO A 278 27.04 11.11 4.47
N VAL A 279 27.60 12.18 3.87
CA VAL A 279 26.84 13.18 3.12
C VAL A 279 26.09 12.58 1.92
N LEU A 280 26.59 11.49 1.34
CA LEU A 280 25.93 10.81 0.21
C LEU A 280 24.62 10.12 0.61
N LYS A 281 24.34 9.91 1.91
CA LYS A 281 23.03 9.45 2.37
C LYS A 281 21.89 10.38 1.95
N ALA A 282 22.16 11.66 1.69
CA ALA A 282 21.17 12.58 1.13
C ALA A 282 20.67 12.16 -0.27
N LEU A 283 21.43 11.33 -1.01
CA LEU A 283 21.07 10.83 -2.34
C LEU A 283 20.17 9.58 -2.32
N VAL A 284 19.92 9.00 -1.13
CA VAL A 284 19.03 7.84 -0.95
C VAL A 284 17.64 8.12 -1.54
N VAL A 285 17.06 9.29 -1.23
CA VAL A 285 15.72 9.67 -1.71
C VAL A 285 15.69 9.86 -3.23
N PRO A 286 16.59 10.66 -3.86
CA PRO A 286 16.71 10.71 -5.32
C PRO A 286 16.89 9.35 -5.99
N ALA A 287 17.74 8.48 -5.44
CA ALA A 287 17.96 7.14 -5.98
C ALA A 287 16.69 6.28 -5.93
N MET A 288 15.90 6.41 -4.86
CA MET A 288 14.62 5.74 -4.71
C MET A 288 13.60 6.19 -5.76
N VAL A 289 13.57 7.48 -6.10
CA VAL A 289 12.74 8.01 -7.19
C VAL A 289 13.16 7.41 -8.54
N VAL A 290 14.48 7.35 -8.82
CA VAL A 290 15.00 6.71 -10.04
C VAL A 290 14.61 5.24 -10.11
N LEU A 291 14.73 4.52 -8.98
CA LEU A 291 14.34 3.12 -8.87
C LEU A 291 12.86 2.92 -9.19
N VAL A 292 11.96 3.73 -8.62
CA VAL A 292 10.51 3.71 -8.91
C VAL A 292 10.23 3.97 -10.39
N VAL A 293 10.89 4.97 -10.99
CA VAL A 293 10.71 5.30 -12.41
C VAL A 293 11.19 4.15 -13.30
N ALA A 294 12.39 3.61 -13.05
CA ALA A 294 12.95 2.49 -13.80
C ALA A 294 12.02 1.27 -13.71
N PHE A 295 11.51 0.98 -12.52
CA PHE A 295 10.53 -0.10 -12.30
C PHE A 295 9.24 0.14 -13.08
N ALA A 296 8.68 1.35 -13.04
CA ALA A 296 7.49 1.69 -13.81
C ALA A 296 7.70 1.48 -15.32
N LEU A 297 8.88 1.81 -15.84
CA LEU A 297 9.24 1.57 -17.25
C LEU A 297 9.38 0.08 -17.59
N ILE A 298 10.08 -0.68 -16.74
CA ILE A 298 10.22 -2.15 -16.87
C ILE A 298 8.83 -2.81 -16.86
N TRP A 299 7.99 -2.41 -15.91
CA TRP A 299 6.63 -2.94 -15.78
C TRP A 299 5.76 -2.59 -16.99
N ARG A 300 5.83 -1.36 -17.47
CA ARG A 300 5.14 -0.95 -18.71
C ARG A 300 5.61 -1.79 -19.91
N ALA A 301 6.89 -2.13 -19.99
CA ALA A 301 7.40 -3.04 -21.02
C ALA A 301 6.86 -4.48 -20.84
N ARG A 302 6.79 -4.98 -19.60
CA ARG A 302 6.28 -6.31 -19.26
C ARG A 302 4.78 -6.46 -19.58
N VAL A 303 3.95 -5.51 -19.16
CA VAL A 303 2.50 -5.50 -19.45
C VAL A 303 2.24 -5.50 -20.95
N ARG A 304 3.03 -4.73 -21.74
CA ARG A 304 2.92 -4.74 -23.20
C ARG A 304 3.24 -6.09 -23.84
N ARG A 305 4.08 -6.92 -23.21
CA ARG A 305 4.32 -8.30 -23.66
C ARG A 305 3.15 -9.19 -23.27
N ILE A 306 2.68 -9.13 -22.02
CA ILE A 306 1.53 -9.92 -21.54
C ILE A 306 0.29 -9.67 -22.42
N ASN A 307 -0.03 -8.41 -22.74
CA ASN A 307 -1.18 -8.08 -23.59
C ASN A 307 -1.02 -8.60 -25.02
N ARG A 308 0.21 -8.61 -25.54
CA ARG A 308 0.51 -9.13 -26.89
C ARG A 308 0.36 -10.64 -26.96
N ASP A 309 0.90 -11.34 -25.95
CA ASP A 309 0.87 -12.79 -25.86
C ASP A 309 -0.54 -13.32 -25.56
N ALA A 310 -1.36 -12.52 -24.87
CA ALA A 310 -2.78 -12.82 -24.60
C ALA A 310 -3.74 -12.49 -25.77
N GLY A 311 -3.22 -11.98 -26.90
CA GLY A 311 -4.06 -11.58 -28.05
C GLY A 311 -4.97 -10.36 -27.80
N VAL A 312 -4.74 -9.62 -26.71
CA VAL A 312 -5.52 -8.43 -26.37
C VAL A 312 -4.92 -7.23 -27.12
N VAL A 313 -5.32 -7.08 -28.38
CA VAL A 313 -5.10 -5.85 -29.14
C VAL A 313 -5.83 -4.72 -28.40
N SER A 314 -5.05 -3.89 -27.71
CA SER A 314 -5.38 -2.55 -27.21
C SER A 314 -6.76 -2.40 -26.54
N LEU A 315 -6.76 -2.20 -25.22
CA LEU A 315 -7.83 -1.46 -24.55
C LEU A 315 -8.04 -0.14 -25.31
N HIS A 316 -9.06 -0.10 -26.16
CA HIS A 316 -9.57 1.11 -26.76
C HIS A 316 -10.09 1.94 -25.59
N VAL A 317 -9.26 2.84 -25.07
CA VAL A 317 -9.73 3.89 -24.16
C VAL A 317 -10.67 4.73 -25.02
N PRO A 318 -12.00 4.70 -24.79
CA PRO A 318 -12.89 5.54 -25.57
C PRO A 318 -12.46 6.97 -25.30
N ARG A 319 -12.03 7.67 -26.36
CA ARG A 319 -11.85 9.11 -26.31
C ARG A 319 -13.19 9.66 -25.81
N ARG A 320 -13.22 10.31 -24.65
CA ARG A 320 -14.39 11.09 -24.24
C ARG A 320 -14.72 12.00 -25.41
N GLU A 321 -15.84 11.75 -26.07
CA GLU A 321 -16.42 12.74 -26.96
C GLU A 321 -16.57 14.00 -26.12
N ARG A 322 -15.80 15.05 -26.47
CA ARG A 322 -16.14 16.39 -26.03
C ARG A 322 -17.54 16.63 -26.56
N LYS A 323 -18.54 16.66 -25.68
CA LYS A 323 -19.79 17.33 -26.00
C LYS A 323 -19.39 18.74 -26.42
N GLN A 324 -19.58 19.03 -27.71
CA GLN A 324 -19.57 20.40 -28.19
C GLN A 324 -20.71 21.11 -27.48
N ALA A 325 -20.36 22.10 -26.68
CA ALA A 325 -21.23 23.17 -26.24
C ALA A 325 -20.62 24.45 -26.82
#